data_AF-A0A927M4L9-F1
#
_entry.id   AF-A0A927M4L9-F1
#
_cell.length_a   1.000
_cell.length_b   1.000
_cell.length_c   1.000
_cell.angle_alpha   90.00
_cell.angle_beta   90.00
_cell.angle_gamma   90.00
#
_symmetry.space_group_name_H-M   'P 1'
#
loop_
_entity.id
_entity.type
_entity.pdbx_description
1 polymer ?
#
loop_
_entity_poly.entity_id
_entity_poly.type
_entity_poly.pdbx_seq_one_letter_code
_entity_poly.pdbx_strand_id
1 'polypeptide(L)'
;MSWKGDPVDGVVLYVKTMVACLFFAVGVLAVTLLVALSLATVESLYSGDMVTRPGYRATGAAEVLGCEEVGPITTHGFGMWWNCTMVVELVDGRSVRTTVDASVVTPEDRGMAVDVVEFCRHPQHQECTYTRPGNLALTLGTGIVQIVKIAIVVCGVGLSVVALFAGLLGGKLPRRSKTRGGGKIAPDEEKSRDAEREAGANSSMRNIPPGFAELIINFDYPRTGAQVIYETTAPTVRIDGASPRGESSWEECRVLVAAGKRKCEVWVPFEALRFGYISRNVKVAEGTRVSLQYQAPRTPGAPGSLE
;
A
#
# COMPACT_ATOMS: atom_id res chain seq x y z
N MET A 1 34.24 25.50 -46.82
CA MET A 1 33.30 24.44 -47.27
C MET A 1 31.98 24.64 -46.56
N SER A 2 30.98 25.20 -47.24
CA SER A 2 29.63 25.43 -46.72
C SER A 2 28.81 24.17 -46.97
N TRP A 3 28.46 23.44 -45.91
CA TRP A 3 27.57 22.29 -45.99
C TRP A 3 26.14 22.80 -46.17
N LYS A 4 25.63 22.73 -47.40
CA LYS A 4 24.24 23.00 -47.75
C LYS A 4 23.52 21.65 -47.78
N GLY A 5 23.19 21.12 -46.60
CA GLY A 5 22.32 19.95 -46.50
C GLY A 5 20.87 20.40 -46.67
N ASP A 6 20.12 19.73 -47.54
CA ASP A 6 18.73 20.10 -47.80
C ASP A 6 17.88 19.82 -46.55
N PRO A 7 17.07 20.79 -46.08
CA PRO A 7 16.31 20.70 -44.83
C PRO A 7 15.28 19.55 -44.81
N VAL A 8 14.99 18.96 -45.97
CA VAL A 8 14.00 17.90 -46.14
C VAL A 8 14.50 16.56 -45.56
N ASP A 9 15.79 16.26 -45.65
CA ASP A 9 16.35 14.98 -45.17
C ASP A 9 16.28 14.85 -43.64
N GLY A 10 16.41 15.97 -42.92
CA GLY A 10 16.32 16.00 -41.46
C GLY A 10 14.92 15.66 -40.94
N VAL A 11 13.87 16.14 -41.62
CA VAL A 11 12.47 15.89 -41.22
C VAL A 11 12.11 14.42 -41.44
N VAL A 12 12.50 13.84 -42.58
CA VAL A 12 12.20 12.43 -42.89
C VAL A 12 12.87 11.49 -41.89
N LEU A 13 14.11 11.77 -41.49
CA LEU A 13 14.83 10.96 -40.50
C LEU A 13 14.20 11.07 -39.10
N TYR A 14 13.77 12.27 -38.70
CA TYR A 14 13.07 12.49 -37.42
C TYR A 14 11.75 11.71 -37.36
N VAL A 15 10.92 11.81 -38.41
CA VAL A 15 9.63 11.09 -38.47
C VAL A 15 9.83 9.58 -38.43
N LYS A 16 10.80 9.02 -39.16
CA LYS A 16 11.12 7.58 -39.12
C LYS A 16 11.53 7.13 -37.72
N THR A 17 12.34 7.92 -37.03
CA THR A 17 12.81 7.60 -35.67
C THR A 17 11.65 7.64 -34.66
N MET A 18 10.80 8.66 -34.74
CA MET A 18 9.62 8.79 -33.88
C MET A 18 8.66 7.61 -34.06
N VAL A 19 8.38 7.23 -35.31
CA VAL A 19 7.51 6.10 -35.64
C VAL A 19 8.10 4.78 -35.12
N ALA A 20 9.41 4.56 -35.28
CA ALA A 20 10.07 3.36 -34.76
C ALA A 20 10.01 3.29 -33.21
N CYS A 21 10.25 4.40 -32.51
CA CYS A 21 10.13 4.47 -31.05
C CYS A 21 8.71 4.20 -30.57
N LEU A 22 7.70 4.71 -31.29
CA LEU A 22 6.29 4.47 -30.96
C LEU A 22 5.94 2.97 -31.09
N PHE A 23 6.27 2.33 -32.21
CA PHE A 23 6.01 0.89 -32.39
C PHE A 23 6.76 0.04 -31.36
N PHE A 24 8.00 0.41 -31.03
CA PHE A 24 8.75 -0.26 -29.98
C PHE A 24 8.06 -0.14 -28.62
N ALA A 25 7.64 1.07 -28.23
CA ALA A 25 6.94 1.29 -26.96
C ALA A 25 5.62 0.51 -26.89
N VAL A 26 4.83 0.51 -27.96
CA VAL A 26 3.58 -0.27 -28.05
C VAL A 26 3.86 -1.77 -27.96
N GLY A 27 4.89 -2.26 -28.65
CA GLY A 27 5.31 -3.66 -28.59
C GLY A 27 5.73 -4.10 -27.18
N VAL A 28 6.53 -3.28 -26.49
CA VAL A 28 6.93 -3.55 -25.10
C VAL A 28 5.72 -3.58 -24.18
N LEU A 29 4.82 -2.59 -24.26
CA LEU A 29 3.60 -2.56 -23.45
C LEU A 29 2.71 -3.80 -23.70
N ALA A 30 2.53 -4.20 -24.96
CA ALA A 30 1.75 -5.38 -25.29
C ALA A 30 2.35 -6.66 -24.69
N VAL A 31 3.66 -6.85 -24.80
CA VAL A 31 4.36 -8.00 -24.20
C VAL A 31 4.28 -7.96 -22.67
N THR A 32 4.53 -6.80 -22.05
CA THR A 32 4.41 -6.62 -20.60
C THR A 32 3.00 -6.95 -20.11
N LEU A 33 1.96 -6.49 -20.80
CA LEU A 33 0.58 -6.79 -20.47
C LEU A 33 0.28 -8.30 -20.58
N LEU A 34 0.70 -8.94 -21.67
CA LEU A 34 0.52 -10.38 -21.86
C LEU A 34 1.20 -11.20 -20.76
N VAL A 35 2.43 -10.84 -20.38
CA VAL A 35 3.16 -11.52 -19.30
C VAL A 35 2.53 -11.24 -17.94
N ALA A 36 2.07 -10.02 -17.67
CA ALA A 36 1.40 -9.70 -16.41
C ALA A 36 0.07 -10.47 -16.27
N LEU A 37 -0.69 -10.59 -17.36
CA LEU A 37 -1.94 -11.35 -17.39
C LEU A 37 -1.71 -12.86 -17.26
N SER A 38 -0.65 -13.41 -17.86
CA SER A 38 -0.34 -14.83 -17.69
C SER A 38 0.09 -15.16 -16.26
N LEU A 39 0.87 -14.28 -15.60
CA LEU A 39 1.20 -14.43 -14.18
C LEU A 39 -0.04 -14.31 -13.29
N ALA A 40 -0.97 -13.41 -13.61
CA ALA A 40 -2.24 -13.30 -12.90
C ALA A 40 -3.09 -14.59 -13.03
N THR A 41 -3.11 -15.22 -14.22
CA THR A 41 -3.74 -16.54 -14.40
C THR A 41 -3.07 -17.62 -13.55
N VAL A 42 -1.74 -17.61 -13.42
CA VAL A 42 -1.04 -18.58 -12.56
C VAL A 42 -1.39 -18.37 -11.09
N GLU A 43 -1.49 -17.12 -10.63
CA GLU A 43 -1.89 -16.81 -9.25
C GLU A 43 -3.31 -17.29 -8.93
N SER A 44 -4.27 -17.07 -9.81
CA SER A 44 -5.66 -17.47 -9.58
C SER A 44 -5.91 -18.98 -9.67
N LEU A 45 -5.01 -19.73 -10.33
CA LEU A 45 -5.01 -21.21 -10.22
C LEU A 45 -4.70 -21.70 -8.81
N TYR A 46 -4.10 -20.86 -7.94
CA TYR A 46 -3.80 -21.19 -6.56
C TYR A 46 -4.69 -20.38 -5.61
N SER A 47 -5.88 -20.90 -5.32
CA SER A 47 -6.87 -20.28 -4.42
C SER A 47 -6.51 -20.35 -2.91
N GLY A 48 -5.27 -20.68 -2.59
CA GLY A 48 -4.74 -20.71 -1.22
C GLY A 48 -4.04 -19.40 -0.89
N ASP A 49 -4.78 -18.40 -0.44
CA ASP A 49 -4.18 -17.14 0.02
C ASP A 49 -3.76 -17.25 1.49
N MET A 50 -2.56 -16.74 1.84
CA MET A 50 -2.34 -16.32 3.20
C MET A 50 -2.84 -14.90 3.31
N VAL A 51 -3.90 -14.75 4.08
CA VAL A 51 -4.29 -13.42 4.48
C VAL A 51 -3.23 -12.87 5.43
N THR A 52 -2.26 -12.15 4.86
CA THR A 52 -1.24 -11.35 5.56
C THR A 52 -1.84 -10.08 6.15
N ARG A 53 -3.12 -9.81 5.86
CA ARG A 53 -3.82 -8.65 6.39
C ARG A 53 -4.20 -8.90 7.86
N PRO A 54 -4.02 -7.90 8.75
CA PRO A 54 -4.58 -7.97 10.08
C PRO A 54 -6.12 -8.00 9.98
N GLY A 55 -6.76 -8.95 10.66
CA GLY A 55 -8.21 -9.09 10.66
C GLY A 55 -8.68 -10.25 11.53
N TYR A 56 -10.00 -10.39 11.65
CA TYR A 56 -10.58 -11.54 12.36
C TYR A 56 -10.52 -12.77 11.45
N ARG A 57 -10.08 -13.90 12.02
CA ARG A 57 -9.91 -15.17 11.31
C ARG A 57 -10.67 -16.27 12.01
N ALA A 58 -11.48 -17.00 11.26
CA ALA A 58 -12.17 -18.20 11.72
C ALA A 58 -12.00 -19.32 10.68
N THR A 59 -11.96 -20.56 11.14
CA THR A 59 -11.94 -21.75 10.28
C THR A 59 -13.29 -22.43 10.32
N GLY A 60 -13.65 -23.17 9.28
CA GLY A 60 -14.92 -23.89 9.20
C GLY A 60 -14.94 -24.93 8.10
N ALA A 61 -15.98 -25.74 8.09
CA ALA A 61 -16.27 -26.66 6.99
C ALA A 61 -17.30 -26.03 6.06
N ALA A 62 -17.07 -26.09 4.76
CA ALA A 62 -17.99 -25.61 3.74
C ALA A 62 -18.66 -26.77 3.00
N GLU A 63 -19.95 -26.63 2.75
CA GLU A 63 -20.73 -27.48 1.84
C GLU A 63 -21.06 -26.68 0.57
N VAL A 64 -20.61 -27.19 -0.59
CA VAL A 64 -20.83 -26.53 -1.89
C VAL A 64 -22.22 -26.87 -2.41
N LEU A 65 -23.07 -25.84 -2.55
CA LEU A 65 -24.45 -26.00 -3.03
C LEU A 65 -24.52 -26.06 -4.57
N GLY A 66 -23.77 -25.20 -5.25
CA GLY A 66 -23.84 -25.06 -6.70
C GLY A 66 -22.69 -24.20 -7.23
N CYS A 67 -22.34 -24.40 -8.50
CA CYS A 67 -21.27 -23.66 -9.16
C CYS A 67 -21.74 -23.21 -10.54
N GLU A 68 -21.37 -22.00 -10.91
CA GLU A 68 -21.53 -21.41 -12.23
C GLU A 68 -20.17 -21.23 -12.86
N GLU A 69 -20.03 -21.63 -14.13
CA GLU A 69 -18.81 -21.46 -14.89
C GLU A 69 -18.73 -20.03 -15.46
N VAL A 70 -17.62 -19.33 -15.26
CA VAL A 70 -17.40 -17.97 -15.75
C VAL A 70 -16.06 -17.86 -16.49
N GLY A 71 -16.05 -17.21 -17.65
CA GLY A 71 -14.86 -17.15 -18.51
C GLY A 71 -15.19 -16.73 -19.95
N PRO A 72 -14.22 -16.73 -20.88
CA PRO A 72 -12.80 -17.09 -20.70
C PRO A 72 -11.92 -15.94 -20.19
N ILE A 73 -12.48 -14.74 -19.98
CA ILE A 73 -11.77 -13.56 -19.49
C ILE A 73 -12.54 -13.01 -18.28
N THR A 74 -11.93 -13.06 -17.10
CA THR A 74 -12.53 -12.54 -15.86
C THR A 74 -11.55 -11.62 -15.14
N THR A 75 -11.96 -11.04 -14.01
CA THR A 75 -11.06 -10.30 -13.11
C THR A 75 -9.96 -11.18 -12.51
N HIS A 76 -10.12 -12.50 -12.58
CA HIS A 76 -9.16 -13.50 -12.12
C HIS A 76 -8.20 -13.97 -13.22
N GLY A 77 -8.30 -13.39 -14.43
CA GLY A 77 -7.39 -13.66 -15.55
C GLY A 77 -8.04 -14.46 -16.68
N PHE A 78 -7.19 -15.05 -17.52
CA PHE A 78 -7.62 -15.90 -18.63
C PHE A 78 -7.87 -17.33 -18.17
N GLY A 79 -8.98 -17.92 -18.60
CA GLY A 79 -9.36 -19.30 -18.27
C GLY A 79 -10.86 -19.42 -17.97
N MET A 80 -11.29 -20.66 -17.73
CA MET A 80 -12.59 -20.94 -17.15
C MET A 80 -12.44 -21.00 -15.63
N TRP A 81 -13.35 -20.33 -14.93
CA TRP A 81 -13.36 -20.20 -13.48
C TRP A 81 -14.72 -20.65 -12.94
N TRP A 82 -14.78 -20.92 -11.66
CA TRP A 82 -16.03 -21.30 -10.99
C TRP A 82 -16.41 -20.27 -9.93
N ASN A 83 -17.65 -19.79 -10.03
CA ASN A 83 -18.32 -19.05 -8.97
C ASN A 83 -19.24 -20.03 -8.24
N CYS A 84 -18.91 -20.40 -7.02
CA CYS A 84 -19.64 -21.41 -6.26
C CYS A 84 -20.35 -20.81 -5.06
N THR A 85 -21.63 -21.11 -4.92
CA THR A 85 -22.38 -20.83 -3.69
C THR A 85 -22.17 -21.97 -2.71
N MET A 86 -21.78 -21.65 -1.48
CA MET A 86 -21.54 -22.61 -0.41
C MET A 86 -22.15 -22.13 0.91
N VAL A 87 -22.34 -23.07 1.83
CA VAL A 87 -22.69 -22.80 3.23
C VAL A 87 -21.49 -23.17 4.09
N VAL A 88 -21.00 -22.22 4.87
CA VAL A 88 -19.85 -22.39 5.75
C VAL A 88 -20.32 -22.52 7.18
N GLU A 89 -20.02 -23.65 7.81
CA GLU A 89 -20.18 -23.86 9.25
C GLU A 89 -18.85 -23.55 9.96
N LEU A 90 -18.82 -22.41 10.64
CA LEU A 90 -17.65 -21.88 11.33
C LEU A 90 -17.52 -22.52 12.72
N VAL A 91 -16.30 -22.55 13.25
CA VAL A 91 -16.02 -23.09 14.60
C VAL A 91 -16.72 -22.34 15.73
N ASP A 92 -17.22 -21.13 15.48
CA ASP A 92 -18.03 -20.35 16.42
C ASP A 92 -19.53 -20.71 16.40
N GLY A 93 -19.92 -21.69 15.58
CA GLY A 93 -21.29 -22.17 15.41
C GLY A 93 -22.12 -21.35 14.42
N ARG A 94 -21.57 -20.30 13.80
CA ARG A 94 -22.27 -19.56 12.73
C ARG A 94 -22.33 -20.39 11.45
N SER A 95 -23.47 -20.33 10.77
CA SER A 95 -23.64 -20.84 9.42
C SER A 95 -23.82 -19.66 8.47
N VAL A 96 -22.92 -19.50 7.50
CA VAL A 96 -22.93 -18.38 6.56
C VAL A 96 -23.06 -18.91 5.13
N ARG A 97 -24.12 -18.49 4.44
CA ARG A 97 -24.27 -18.75 3.00
C ARG A 97 -23.57 -17.65 2.22
N THR A 98 -22.63 -18.02 1.37
CA THR A 98 -21.81 -17.08 0.60
C THR A 98 -21.54 -17.61 -0.81
N THR A 99 -21.15 -16.73 -1.72
CA THR A 99 -20.65 -17.11 -3.04
C THR A 99 -19.17 -16.76 -3.09
N VAL A 100 -18.34 -17.77 -3.37
CA VAL A 100 -16.90 -17.61 -3.58
C VAL A 100 -16.60 -17.66 -5.07
N ASP A 101 -15.67 -16.83 -5.50
CA ASP A 101 -15.17 -16.76 -6.86
C ASP A 101 -13.78 -17.40 -6.96
N ALA A 102 -13.09 -17.18 -8.09
CA ALA A 102 -11.70 -17.60 -8.32
C ALA A 102 -11.46 -19.11 -8.13
N SER A 103 -12.48 -19.96 -8.32
CA SER A 103 -12.37 -21.40 -8.14
C SER A 103 -11.80 -21.80 -6.76
N VAL A 104 -12.16 -21.05 -5.70
CA VAL A 104 -11.80 -21.42 -4.31
C VAL A 104 -12.32 -22.81 -3.96
N VAL A 105 -13.49 -23.15 -4.46
CA VAL A 105 -14.05 -24.50 -4.50
C VAL A 105 -14.48 -24.80 -5.94
N THR A 106 -14.54 -26.08 -6.29
CA THR A 106 -14.88 -26.53 -7.65
C THR A 106 -16.10 -27.45 -7.64
N PRO A 107 -16.74 -27.75 -8.79
CA PRO A 107 -17.88 -28.66 -8.84
C PRO A 107 -17.61 -30.05 -8.24
N GLU A 108 -16.36 -30.50 -8.28
CA GLU A 108 -15.91 -31.78 -7.71
C GLU A 108 -16.03 -31.81 -6.18
N ASP A 109 -16.04 -30.66 -5.52
CA ASP A 109 -16.18 -30.53 -4.06
C ASP A 109 -17.62 -30.75 -3.57
N ARG A 110 -18.60 -30.89 -4.47
CA ARG A 110 -20.01 -31.03 -4.11
C ARG A 110 -20.24 -32.31 -3.29
N GLY A 111 -20.85 -32.14 -2.12
CA GLY A 111 -21.13 -33.23 -1.19
C GLY A 111 -19.93 -33.66 -0.34
N MET A 112 -18.78 -32.99 -0.47
CA MET A 112 -17.64 -33.15 0.43
C MET A 112 -17.56 -31.95 1.37
N ALA A 113 -17.19 -32.19 2.63
CA ALA A 113 -16.86 -31.13 3.56
C ALA A 113 -15.46 -30.59 3.20
N VAL A 114 -15.37 -29.31 2.85
CA VAL A 114 -14.10 -28.64 2.50
C VAL A 114 -13.71 -27.68 3.59
N ASP A 115 -12.47 -27.77 4.09
CA ASP A 115 -11.96 -26.79 5.05
C ASP A 115 -11.79 -25.42 4.39
N VAL A 116 -12.37 -24.39 5.01
CA VAL A 116 -12.28 -23.01 4.58
C VAL A 116 -11.86 -22.09 5.72
N VAL A 117 -11.26 -20.97 5.35
CA VAL A 117 -10.83 -19.90 6.25
C VAL A 117 -11.63 -18.65 5.93
N GLU A 118 -12.39 -18.16 6.91
CA GLU A 118 -13.02 -16.84 6.87
C GLU A 118 -12.00 -15.78 7.30
N PHE A 119 -11.91 -14.73 6.50
CA PHE A 119 -11.20 -13.51 6.85
C PHE A 119 -12.12 -12.30 6.72
N CYS A 120 -12.32 -11.58 7.82
CA CYS A 120 -13.12 -10.36 7.81
C CYS A 120 -12.25 -9.13 8.03
N ARG A 121 -12.41 -8.12 7.16
CA ARG A 121 -11.68 -6.84 7.27
C ARG A 121 -12.08 -6.07 8.53
N HIS A 122 -13.33 -6.20 8.96
CA HIS A 122 -13.89 -5.50 10.12
C HIS A 122 -14.36 -6.49 11.20
N PRO A 123 -14.25 -6.14 12.51
CA PRO A 123 -14.74 -6.98 13.60
C PRO A 123 -16.26 -7.23 13.58
N GLN A 124 -17.02 -6.41 12.84
CA GLN A 124 -18.47 -6.51 12.73
C GLN A 124 -18.92 -7.55 11.69
N HIS A 125 -17.99 -8.34 11.13
CA HIS A 125 -18.27 -9.35 10.10
C HIS A 125 -18.92 -8.78 8.83
N GLN A 126 -18.68 -7.50 8.56
CA GLN A 126 -19.03 -6.85 7.30
C GLN A 126 -17.82 -6.97 6.39
N GLU A 127 -18.00 -7.51 5.18
CA GLU A 127 -16.95 -7.82 4.20
C GLU A 127 -15.98 -8.92 4.66
N CYS A 128 -16.44 -10.17 4.54
CA CYS A 128 -15.62 -11.36 4.77
C CYS A 128 -15.31 -12.05 3.44
N THR A 129 -14.06 -12.48 3.29
CA THR A 129 -13.57 -13.30 2.17
C THR A 129 -13.28 -14.70 2.67
N TYR A 130 -13.57 -15.71 1.85
CA TYR A 130 -13.39 -17.12 2.20
C TYR A 130 -12.35 -17.75 1.26
N THR A 131 -11.36 -18.43 1.82
CA THR A 131 -10.28 -19.07 1.05
C THR A 131 -10.00 -20.48 1.57
N ARG A 132 -9.28 -21.29 0.79
CA ARG A 132 -8.78 -22.59 1.27
C ARG A 132 -7.53 -22.40 2.13
N PRO A 133 -7.29 -23.27 3.13
CA PRO A 133 -6.04 -23.27 3.87
C PRO A 133 -4.87 -23.60 2.93
N GLY A 134 -4.07 -22.58 2.59
CA GLY A 134 -2.88 -22.75 1.77
C GLY A 134 -1.74 -23.42 2.55
N ASN A 135 -0.91 -24.20 1.86
CA ASN A 135 0.38 -24.61 2.41
C ASN A 135 1.37 -23.42 2.39
N LEU A 136 2.33 -23.41 3.32
CA LEU A 136 3.31 -22.33 3.44
C LEU A 136 4.12 -22.13 2.14
N ALA A 137 4.43 -23.22 1.43
CA ALA A 137 5.24 -23.20 0.22
C ALA A 137 4.55 -22.50 -0.96
N LEU A 138 3.29 -22.82 -1.23
CA LEU A 138 2.48 -22.20 -2.27
C LEU A 138 2.32 -20.70 -2.00
N THR A 139 2.13 -20.35 -0.74
CA THR A 139 2.00 -18.94 -0.34
C THR A 139 3.28 -18.15 -0.60
N LEU A 140 4.44 -18.69 -0.22
CA LEU A 140 5.71 -18.03 -0.53
C LEU A 140 5.90 -17.93 -2.06
N GLY A 141 5.46 -18.96 -2.79
CA GLY A 141 5.43 -18.96 -4.25
C GLY A 141 4.58 -17.81 -4.82
N THR A 142 3.32 -17.67 -4.40
CA THR A 142 2.42 -16.60 -4.88
C THR A 142 2.94 -15.21 -4.53
N GLY A 143 3.54 -15.03 -3.34
CA GLY A 143 4.21 -13.80 -2.96
C GLY A 143 5.37 -13.42 -3.90
N ILE A 144 6.20 -14.39 -4.28
CA ILE A 144 7.29 -14.17 -5.25
C ILE A 144 6.73 -13.82 -6.63
N VAL A 145 5.70 -14.53 -7.10
CA VAL A 145 5.05 -14.25 -8.39
C VAL A 145 4.49 -12.84 -8.44
N GLN A 146 3.85 -12.37 -7.37
CA GLN A 146 3.33 -11.00 -7.26
C GLN A 146 4.45 -9.95 -7.36
N ILE A 147 5.58 -10.16 -6.66
CA ILE A 147 6.74 -9.25 -6.74
C ILE A 147 7.31 -9.22 -8.17
N VAL A 148 7.47 -10.39 -8.80
CA VAL A 148 7.96 -10.51 -10.18
C VAL A 148 7.02 -9.80 -11.15
N LYS A 149 5.70 -9.98 -11.01
CA LYS A 149 4.68 -9.30 -11.82
C LYS A 149 4.78 -7.78 -11.70
N ILE A 150 4.87 -7.24 -10.48
CA ILE A 150 5.03 -5.80 -10.25
C ILE A 150 6.32 -5.29 -10.90
N ALA A 151 7.44 -6.00 -10.73
CA ALA A 151 8.71 -5.62 -11.33
C ALA A 151 8.65 -5.59 -12.87
N ILE A 152 8.00 -6.58 -13.50
CA ILE A 152 7.80 -6.63 -14.95
C ILE A 152 6.98 -5.45 -15.44
N VAL A 153 5.88 -5.12 -14.76
CA VAL A 153 5.02 -3.98 -15.11
C VAL A 153 5.79 -2.67 -14.98
N VAL A 154 6.47 -2.43 -13.86
CA VAL A 154 7.26 -1.20 -13.62
C VAL A 154 8.36 -1.05 -14.66
N CYS A 155 9.13 -2.10 -14.93
CA CYS A 155 10.20 -2.08 -15.94
C CYS A 155 9.64 -1.88 -17.36
N GLY A 156 8.56 -2.57 -17.73
CA GLY A 156 7.94 -2.46 -19.04
C GLY A 156 7.38 -1.08 -19.32
N VAL A 157 6.63 -0.52 -18.36
CA VAL A 157 6.13 0.86 -18.44
C VAL A 157 7.28 1.86 -18.46
N GLY A 158 8.29 1.69 -17.59
CA GLY A 158 9.47 2.55 -17.54
C GLY A 158 10.24 2.58 -18.86
N LEU A 159 10.52 1.42 -19.46
CA LEU A 159 11.18 1.31 -20.77
C LEU A 159 10.36 1.97 -21.89
N SER A 160 9.04 1.79 -21.86
CA SER A 160 8.13 2.38 -22.85
C SER A 160 8.11 3.91 -22.76
N VAL A 161 8.08 4.45 -21.54
CA VAL A 161 8.17 5.89 -21.28
C VAL A 161 9.52 6.43 -21.79
N VAL A 162 10.64 5.78 -21.44
CA VAL A 162 11.98 6.18 -21.92
C VAL A 162 12.07 6.17 -23.45
N ALA A 163 11.51 5.16 -24.11
CA ALA A 163 11.48 5.07 -25.56
C ALA A 163 10.68 6.21 -26.21
N LEU A 164 9.51 6.55 -25.65
CA LEU A 164 8.70 7.68 -26.11
C LEU A 164 9.42 9.01 -25.93
N PHE A 165 10.05 9.24 -24.77
CA PHE A 165 10.86 10.45 -24.53
C PHE A 165 12.05 10.54 -25.49
N ALA A 166 12.74 9.43 -25.76
CA ALA A 166 13.85 9.39 -26.72
C ALA A 166 13.39 9.76 -28.14
N GLY A 167 12.21 9.28 -28.56
CA GLY A 167 11.58 9.64 -29.83
C GLY A 167 11.21 11.13 -29.90
N LEU A 168 10.56 11.67 -28.86
CA LEU A 168 10.14 13.07 -28.80
C LEU A 168 11.33 14.05 -28.81
N LEU A 169 12.38 13.75 -28.04
CA LEU A 169 13.58 14.59 -27.94
C LEU A 169 14.52 14.47 -29.15
N GLY A 170 14.18 13.65 -30.15
CA GLY A 170 14.84 13.62 -31.45
C GLY A 170 16.32 13.24 -31.40
N GLY A 171 16.72 12.36 -30.48
CA GLY A 171 18.10 11.87 -30.40
C GLY A 171 19.13 12.91 -29.97
N LYS A 172 18.73 14.12 -29.53
CA LYS A 172 19.62 15.02 -28.78
C LYS A 172 19.73 14.52 -27.34
N LEU A 173 20.15 13.26 -27.17
CA LEU A 173 20.65 12.80 -25.88
C LEU A 173 21.74 13.81 -25.48
N PRO A 174 21.65 14.44 -24.29
CA PRO A 174 22.69 15.32 -23.82
C PRO A 174 23.96 14.50 -23.81
N ARG A 175 24.86 14.79 -24.77
CA ARG A 175 26.16 14.16 -24.90
C ARG A 175 26.85 14.43 -23.58
N ARG A 176 26.82 13.43 -22.68
CA ARG A 176 27.18 13.48 -21.26
C ARG A 176 28.34 14.44 -21.07
N SER A 177 28.03 15.72 -20.81
CA SER A 177 29.04 16.72 -20.55
C SER A 177 29.59 16.34 -19.20
N LYS A 178 30.88 16.02 -19.18
CA LYS A 178 31.64 15.70 -17.99
C LYS A 178 31.68 16.97 -17.14
N THR A 179 30.65 17.22 -16.34
CA THR A 179 30.56 18.42 -15.50
C THR A 179 31.51 18.23 -14.33
N ARG A 180 32.68 18.86 -14.47
CA ARG A 180 33.65 19.15 -13.42
C ARG A 180 33.21 20.46 -12.77
N GLY A 181 33.13 20.51 -11.45
CA GLY A 181 32.81 21.69 -10.64
C GLY A 181 31.40 21.59 -10.05
N GLY A 182 31.19 21.62 -8.73
CA GLY A 182 31.85 22.50 -7.74
C GLY A 182 31.10 23.82 -7.68
N GLY A 183 29.84 23.79 -7.22
CA GLY A 183 28.99 24.97 -7.05
C GLY A 183 28.45 25.00 -5.62
N LYS A 184 28.90 26.00 -4.85
CA LYS A 184 28.40 26.33 -3.51
C LYS A 184 26.95 26.79 -3.62
N ILE A 185 26.07 26.19 -2.84
CA ILE A 185 24.69 26.63 -2.66
C ILE A 185 24.72 27.76 -1.64
N ALA A 186 24.21 28.93 -2.04
CA ALA A 186 24.03 30.08 -1.17
C ALA A 186 22.82 29.83 -0.24
N PRO A 187 22.95 30.08 1.07
CA PRO A 187 21.83 30.12 2.00
C PRO A 187 21.22 31.53 1.94
N ASP A 188 19.94 31.67 1.59
CA ASP A 188 19.09 32.80 1.99
C ASP A 188 17.73 32.70 1.26
N GLU A 189 16.85 31.81 1.70
CA GLU A 189 15.40 31.95 1.42
C GLU A 189 14.49 31.17 2.40
N GLU A 190 14.97 30.94 3.62
CA GLU A 190 14.25 30.19 4.67
C GLU A 190 13.92 31.11 5.86
N LYS A 191 13.28 32.26 5.59
CA LYS A 191 12.85 33.21 6.65
C LYS A 191 11.46 33.82 6.49
N SER A 192 10.67 33.40 5.49
CA SER A 192 9.36 34.02 5.21
C SER A 192 8.14 33.13 5.45
N ARG A 193 8.29 31.89 5.94
CA ARG A 193 7.15 30.96 6.17
C ARG A 193 6.75 30.76 7.63
N ASP A 194 7.51 31.31 8.58
CA ASP A 194 7.24 31.11 10.01
C ASP A 194 6.29 32.17 10.61
N ALA A 195 6.01 33.27 9.91
CA ALA A 195 5.18 34.35 10.46
C ALA A 195 3.66 34.18 10.26
N GLU A 196 3.22 33.28 9.37
CA GLU A 196 1.78 33.10 9.06
C GLU A 196 1.14 31.91 9.79
N ARG A 197 1.96 31.10 10.50
CA ARG A 197 1.47 29.91 11.24
C ARG A 197 1.05 30.19 12.69
N GLU A 198 1.37 31.36 13.24
CA GLU A 198 0.99 31.73 14.62
C GLU A 198 -0.39 32.41 14.74
N ALA A 199 -0.97 32.92 13.66
CA ALA A 199 -2.25 33.65 13.71
C ALA A 199 -3.51 32.75 13.73
N GLY A 200 -3.40 31.46 13.42
CA GLY A 200 -4.53 30.52 13.35
C GLY A 200 -4.76 29.65 14.60
N ALA A 201 -3.81 29.61 15.54
CA ALA A 201 -3.82 28.63 16.65
C ALA A 201 -4.69 29.02 17.86
N ASN A 202 -5.20 30.26 17.91
CA ASN A 202 -5.92 30.77 19.08
C ASN A 202 -7.46 30.58 19.05
N SER A 203 -8.04 30.00 17.99
CA SER A 203 -9.51 29.99 17.82
C SER A 203 -10.23 28.69 18.28
N SER A 204 -9.56 27.76 18.96
CA SER A 204 -10.21 26.55 19.48
C SER A 204 -9.75 26.21 20.89
N MET A 205 -9.94 27.14 21.83
CA MET A 205 -10.15 26.79 23.25
C MET A 205 -11.50 26.07 23.37
N ARG A 206 -11.56 24.81 22.92
CA ARG A 206 -12.63 23.92 23.34
C ARG A 206 -12.40 23.65 24.83
N ASN A 207 -13.46 23.84 25.61
CA ASN A 207 -13.47 23.53 27.04
C ASN A 207 -13.08 22.07 27.25
N ILE A 208 -11.91 21.83 27.85
CA ILE A 208 -11.51 20.49 28.30
C ILE A 208 -12.43 20.13 29.48
N PRO A 209 -13.17 19.00 29.43
CA PRO A 209 -14.03 18.62 30.54
C PRO A 209 -13.24 18.40 31.84
N PRO A 210 -13.83 18.68 33.02
CA PRO A 210 -13.18 18.37 34.30
C PRO A 210 -12.87 16.87 34.40
N GLY A 211 -11.71 16.54 34.97
CA GLY A 211 -11.14 15.20 35.02
C GLY A 211 -10.38 14.76 33.77
N PHE A 212 -10.33 15.56 32.71
CA PHE A 212 -9.64 15.23 31.45
C PHE A 212 -8.46 16.15 31.15
N ALA A 213 -7.60 15.69 30.25
CA ALA A 213 -6.49 16.39 29.64
C ALA A 213 -6.53 16.16 28.13
N GLU A 214 -5.95 17.07 27.36
CA GLU A 214 -5.79 16.89 25.91
C GLU A 214 -4.34 16.45 25.63
N LEU A 215 -4.18 15.26 25.07
CA LEU A 215 -2.91 14.73 24.62
C LEU A 215 -2.77 15.00 23.12
N ILE A 216 -1.70 15.69 22.74
CA ILE A 216 -1.34 16.04 21.37
C ILE A 216 -0.09 15.26 21.01
N ILE A 217 -0.13 14.48 19.93
CA ILE A 217 1.04 13.75 19.42
C ILE A 217 1.34 14.29 18.04
N ASN A 218 2.48 14.96 17.90
CA ASN A 218 3.00 15.41 16.62
C ASN A 218 3.88 14.29 16.05
N PHE A 219 3.68 13.94 14.80
CA PHE A 219 4.46 12.88 14.16
C PHE A 219 5.49 13.49 13.21
N ASP A 220 6.71 12.96 13.28
CA ASP A 220 7.78 13.27 12.35
C ASP A 220 8.38 11.96 11.81
N TYR A 221 8.76 11.98 10.54
CA TYR A 221 9.39 10.84 9.90
C TYR A 221 10.54 11.25 8.98
N PRO A 222 11.58 10.43 8.87
CA PRO A 222 12.72 10.76 8.04
C PRO A 222 12.36 10.71 6.56
N ARG A 223 12.71 11.77 5.84
CA ARG A 223 12.58 11.86 4.37
C ARG A 223 13.60 11.03 3.59
N THR A 224 14.40 10.20 4.26
CA THR A 224 15.40 9.33 3.64
C THR A 224 15.36 7.96 4.32
N GLY A 225 15.62 6.89 3.55
CA GLY A 225 15.52 5.51 4.05
C GLY A 225 14.12 4.94 3.83
N ALA A 226 13.43 4.60 4.91
CA ALA A 226 12.10 3.98 4.90
C ALA A 226 10.94 4.92 4.48
N GLN A 227 11.21 5.96 3.70
CA GLN A 227 10.25 7.01 3.32
C GLN A 227 8.97 6.45 2.68
N VAL A 228 9.10 5.47 1.79
CA VAL A 228 7.96 4.86 1.08
C VAL A 228 6.94 4.24 2.04
N ILE A 229 7.41 3.69 3.16
CA ILE A 229 6.55 3.13 4.21
C ILE A 229 5.73 4.25 4.84
N TYR A 230 6.38 5.34 5.22
CA TYR A 230 5.74 6.45 5.92
C TYR A 230 4.79 7.26 5.02
N GLU A 231 5.08 7.41 3.74
CA GLU A 231 4.19 8.10 2.80
C GLU A 231 2.90 7.34 2.49
N THR A 232 2.89 6.02 2.71
CA THR A 232 1.76 5.14 2.36
C THR A 232 0.97 4.64 3.58
N THR A 233 1.43 4.90 4.80
CA THR A 233 0.83 4.38 6.03
C THR A 233 0.75 5.44 7.11
N ALA A 234 -0.36 5.50 7.85
CA ALA A 234 -0.52 6.43 8.96
C ALA A 234 -0.08 5.80 10.30
N PRO A 235 0.53 6.56 11.22
CA PRO A 235 0.94 6.05 12.53
C PRO A 235 -0.29 5.64 13.35
N THR A 236 -0.25 4.51 14.03
CA THR A 236 -1.29 4.08 14.96
C THR A 236 -0.92 4.47 16.39
N VAL A 237 -1.89 5.02 17.12
CA VAL A 237 -1.77 5.38 18.53
C VAL A 237 -2.70 4.50 19.38
N ARG A 238 -2.22 4.05 20.54
CA ARG A 238 -3.07 3.49 21.61
C ARG A 238 -2.77 4.17 22.94
N ILE A 239 -3.83 4.55 23.63
CA ILE A 239 -3.76 5.09 25.00
C ILE A 239 -4.45 4.08 25.93
N ASP A 240 -3.71 3.59 26.92
CA ASP A 240 -4.16 2.56 27.87
C ASP A 240 -4.75 1.32 27.16
N GLY A 241 -4.19 0.97 26.00
CA GLY A 241 -4.66 -0.14 25.19
C GLY A 241 -5.90 0.15 24.32
N ALA A 242 -6.49 1.33 24.37
CA ALA A 242 -7.58 1.73 23.47
C ALA A 242 -7.06 2.60 22.31
N SER A 243 -7.58 2.39 21.10
CA SER A 243 -7.31 3.29 19.98
C SER A 243 -8.21 4.53 20.07
N PRO A 244 -7.65 5.74 19.94
CA PRO A 244 -8.45 6.97 19.89
C PRO A 244 -9.48 6.91 18.76
N ARG A 245 -10.63 7.57 18.95
CA ARG A 245 -11.59 7.77 17.85
C ARG A 245 -11.05 8.86 16.93
N GLY A 246 -10.77 8.49 15.68
CA GLY A 246 -10.31 9.41 14.64
C GLY A 246 -9.30 8.73 13.71
N GLU A 247 -9.22 9.21 12.48
CA GLU A 247 -8.11 8.84 11.60
C GLU A 247 -6.84 9.52 12.10
N SER A 248 -5.78 8.75 12.28
CA SER A 248 -4.46 9.31 12.51
C SER A 248 -3.88 9.76 11.17
N SER A 249 -3.24 10.93 11.17
CA SER A 249 -2.42 11.41 10.07
C SER A 249 -0.99 11.62 10.56
N TRP A 250 -0.06 11.86 9.64
CA TRP A 250 1.32 12.25 9.99
C TRP A 250 1.45 13.70 10.48
N GLU A 251 0.36 14.44 10.58
CA GLU A 251 0.42 15.83 11.05
C GLU A 251 0.31 15.87 12.58
N GLU A 252 -0.83 15.46 13.10
CA GLU A 252 -1.13 15.57 14.54
C GLU A 252 -2.25 14.59 14.92
N CYS A 253 -2.12 13.97 16.09
CA CYS A 253 -3.21 13.22 16.72
C CYS A 253 -3.59 13.90 18.04
N ARG A 254 -4.85 14.30 18.16
CA ARG A 254 -5.41 14.94 19.36
C ARG A 254 -6.38 14.00 20.05
N VAL A 255 -6.16 13.73 21.33
CA VAL A 255 -6.96 12.77 22.09
C VAL A 255 -7.28 13.33 23.47
N LEU A 256 -8.55 13.28 23.85
CA LEU A 256 -8.95 13.53 25.24
C LEU A 256 -8.70 12.28 26.07
N VAL A 257 -7.92 12.44 27.14
CA VAL A 257 -7.53 11.37 28.05
C VAL A 257 -7.88 11.78 29.47
N ALA A 258 -8.29 10.84 30.33
CA ALA A 258 -8.52 11.18 31.73
C ALA A 258 -7.18 11.55 32.42
N ALA A 259 -7.22 12.45 33.40
CA ALA A 259 -6.02 12.86 34.14
C ALA A 259 -5.34 11.65 34.82
N GLY A 260 -4.03 11.74 35.08
CA GLY A 260 -3.24 10.69 35.72
C GLY A 260 -2.09 10.15 34.86
N LYS A 261 -1.59 8.96 35.23
CA LYS A 261 -0.53 8.27 34.48
C LYS A 261 -1.16 7.41 33.38
N ARG A 262 -0.81 7.67 32.12
CA ARG A 262 -1.35 7.01 30.93
C ARG A 262 -0.24 6.28 30.18
N LYS A 263 -0.53 5.08 29.68
CA LYS A 263 0.40 4.36 28.79
C LYS A 263 0.10 4.75 27.35
N CYS A 264 1.04 5.45 26.71
CA CYS A 264 0.95 5.85 25.32
C CYS A 264 1.81 4.92 24.47
N GLU A 265 1.22 4.29 23.46
CA GLU A 265 1.87 3.38 22.52
C GLU A 265 1.71 3.95 21.10
N VAL A 266 2.80 4.03 20.35
CA VAL A 266 2.82 4.54 18.97
C VAL A 266 3.63 3.60 18.09
N TRP A 267 3.13 3.29 16.89
CA TRP A 267 3.86 2.54 15.87
C TRP A 267 3.29 2.84 14.48
N VAL A 268 4.03 2.49 13.43
CA VAL A 268 3.57 2.56 12.04
C VAL A 268 3.21 1.14 11.59
N PRO A 269 1.95 0.89 11.17
CA PRO A 269 1.54 -0.40 10.64
C PRO A 269 2.09 -0.55 9.21
N PHE A 270 2.90 -1.58 8.99
CA PHE A 270 3.31 -1.97 7.63
C PHE A 270 3.26 -3.48 7.53
N GLU A 271 2.35 -3.97 6.69
CA GLU A 271 2.00 -5.39 6.60
C GLU A 271 1.61 -5.97 7.99
N ALA A 272 2.24 -7.06 8.42
CA ALA A 272 2.03 -7.69 9.72
C ALA A 272 2.94 -7.15 10.83
N LEU A 273 3.78 -6.15 10.55
CA LEU A 273 4.82 -5.66 11.45
C LEU A 273 4.46 -4.31 12.08
N ARG A 274 4.98 -4.08 13.29
CA ARG A 274 4.85 -2.81 14.02
C ARG A 274 6.17 -2.04 13.95
N PHE A 275 6.31 -1.17 12.96
CA PHE A 275 7.53 -0.39 12.77
C PHE A 275 7.59 0.79 13.74
N GLY A 276 8.79 1.09 14.25
CA GLY A 276 8.98 2.23 15.14
C GLY A 276 8.17 2.14 16.44
N TYR A 277 7.83 0.92 16.88
CA TYR A 277 7.03 0.74 18.09
C TYR A 277 7.73 1.33 19.31
N ILE A 278 6.99 2.15 20.05
CA ILE A 278 7.42 2.74 21.31
C ILE A 278 6.26 2.77 22.30
N SER A 279 6.56 2.55 23.58
CA SER A 279 5.59 2.56 24.68
C SER A 279 6.15 3.40 25.83
N ARG A 280 5.48 4.49 26.18
CA ARG A 280 5.90 5.41 27.25
C ARG A 280 4.76 5.69 28.22
N ASN A 281 5.07 5.77 29.50
CA ASN A 281 4.13 6.27 30.50
C ASN A 281 4.22 7.80 30.56
N VAL A 282 3.09 8.48 30.39
CA VAL A 282 2.99 9.94 30.36
C VAL A 282 2.08 10.37 31.51
N LYS A 283 2.52 11.35 32.31
CA LYS A 283 1.71 11.91 33.39
C LYS A 283 1.01 13.14 32.86
N VAL A 284 -0.32 13.09 32.80
CA VAL A 284 -1.18 14.19 32.34
C VAL A 284 -1.92 14.77 33.54
N ALA A 285 -1.88 16.09 33.70
CA ALA A 285 -2.61 16.79 34.75
C ALA A 285 -4.01 17.21 34.24
N GLU A 286 -4.96 17.36 35.14
CA GLU A 286 -6.30 17.80 34.78
C GLU A 286 -6.30 19.21 34.17
N GLY A 287 -7.07 19.40 33.10
CA GLY A 287 -7.18 20.67 32.39
C GLY A 287 -5.93 21.08 31.60
N THR A 288 -4.89 20.24 31.54
CA THR A 288 -3.67 20.57 30.81
C THR A 288 -3.66 19.99 29.41
N ARG A 289 -2.88 20.63 28.54
CA ARG A 289 -2.47 20.09 27.24
C ARG A 289 -1.07 19.52 27.36
N VAL A 290 -0.90 18.27 26.93
CA VAL A 290 0.42 17.62 26.89
C VAL A 290 0.75 17.34 25.44
N SER A 291 1.84 17.91 24.97
CA SER A 291 2.35 17.68 23.61
C SER A 291 3.49 16.68 23.67
N LEU A 292 3.43 15.65 22.85
CA LEU A 292 4.47 14.67 22.62
C LEU A 292 4.96 14.76 21.18
N GLN A 293 6.24 14.47 20.97
CA GLN A 293 6.82 14.38 19.64
C GLN A 293 7.25 12.94 19.36
N TYR A 294 6.58 12.30 18.40
CA TYR A 294 6.96 10.99 17.91
C TYR A 294 7.90 11.13 16.72
N GLN A 295 9.05 10.47 16.76
CA GLN A 295 9.97 10.39 15.64
C GLN A 295 10.11 8.94 15.15
N ALA A 296 9.69 8.70 13.92
CA ALA A 296 9.82 7.40 13.28
C ALA A 296 11.30 7.07 12.98
N PRO A 297 11.72 5.80 13.11
CA PRO A 297 13.10 5.42 12.86
C PRO A 297 13.48 5.51 11.37
N ARG A 298 14.76 5.73 11.06
CA ARG A 298 15.26 5.64 9.67
C ARG A 298 15.32 4.20 9.17
N THR A 299 15.64 3.27 10.08
CA THR A 299 15.89 1.87 9.76
C THR A 299 14.64 1.04 10.08
N PRO A 300 14.12 0.27 9.11
CA PRO A 300 13.07 -0.72 9.36
C PRO A 300 13.43 -1.63 10.55
N GLY A 301 12.53 -1.76 11.52
CA GLY A 301 12.70 -2.60 12.71
C GLY A 301 13.34 -1.93 13.93
N ALA A 302 13.91 -0.73 13.80
CA ALA A 302 14.35 0.04 14.96
C ALA A 302 13.14 0.60 15.76
N PRO A 303 13.29 0.87 17.06
CA PRO A 303 12.27 1.56 17.84
C PRO A 303 12.18 3.03 17.41
N GLY A 304 10.98 3.62 17.54
CA GLY A 304 10.79 5.07 17.41
C GLY A 304 11.21 5.81 18.68
N SER A 305 11.26 7.13 18.61
CA SER A 305 11.36 8.01 19.79
C SER A 305 10.01 8.65 20.09
N LEU A 306 9.72 8.87 21.37
CA LEU A 306 8.53 9.62 21.81
C LEU A 306 8.95 10.52 22.96
N GLU A 307 9.15 11.81 22.66
CA GLU A 307 9.67 12.83 23.57
C GLU A 307 8.58 13.71 24.18
#